data_AF-M5SLA0-F1
#
_entry.id   AF-M5SLA0-F1
#
_cell.length_a   1.000
_cell.length_b   1.000
_cell.length_c   1.000
_cell.angle_alpha   90.00
_cell.angle_beta   90.00
_cell.angle_gamma   90.00
#
_symmetry.space_group_name_H-M   'P 1'
#
loop_
_entity.id
_entity.type
_entity.pdbx_description
1 polymer ?
#
loop_
_entity_poly.entity_id
_entity_poly.type
_entity_poly.pdbx_seq_one_letter_code
_entity_poly.pdbx_strand_id
1 'polypeptide(L)'
;MPFKERASRCRPARRIHPWETCMFILTLVLGFVALIALAMPDLVLLGLFLIVPGIILMVAPTAFAYMASATAIRSLLPGHTGIKATVFAFCATGLLAFLVASPFHWMGEREYRASIQEDVDCVEPLKLVGNIRLERRDILQWKRGQAEQCDELCAALLLTPGVESVTLASGPDCQHETTWKLVPRGSVPNMGLAPTDPERIFKHYPDEENAHRPSGMQVHKFHQARRERLAAEWNLRLATRQTLVASKAAMTPDMTIVITGSKQKSKPAVERVEVSGQAGRTLFRRSLVEHEVVNTPPYIAFHPSMSNSRFAVGRTKYSTGNQRERFDPIAELMKNVEGLCQTPSDDAPRLVKQRLVDALDNHASNANELELAVPWIVGLGFQTPSDEDAEIVHRIVADLRVSNVGKALRRIYPKTIPPRYRSSLVTRIIAQQTDAEDRTYFASLLSKMPAGTFAEMTAEEWRIINDPMLRGDSAAFIERLADLGKPGVQPILEILRHSVQTIPEWHKRRQVVLAVCRGLARLGPDAGEALPLVQSYFEQKRCPITNSANDALAWRIAMARMGLPIEKLPHPSSWKEPAITKMKSRVSRRVAKYDPDAGL
;
A
#
# COMPACT_ATOMS: atom_id res chain seq x y z
N MET A 1 -99.58 37.15 14.65
CA MET A 1 -98.77 37.83 15.69
C MET A 1 -97.69 36.86 16.19
N PRO A 2 -96.48 37.34 16.52
CA PRO A 2 -95.26 36.95 15.78
C PRO A 2 -94.07 36.40 16.62
N PHE A 3 -93.07 35.85 15.89
CA PHE A 3 -91.61 35.79 16.12
C PHE A 3 -91.02 35.23 17.44
N LYS A 4 -90.13 34.22 17.33
CA LYS A 4 -88.71 34.41 17.70
C LYS A 4 -87.75 33.32 17.19
N GLU A 5 -86.59 33.81 16.76
CA GLU A 5 -85.49 33.18 16.01
C GLU A 5 -84.73 32.07 16.72
N ARG A 6 -84.16 31.16 15.89
CA ARG A 6 -83.11 30.19 16.27
C ARG A 6 -81.77 30.90 16.42
N ALA A 7 -81.18 30.83 17.61
CA ALA A 7 -79.78 31.22 17.85
C ALA A 7 -78.85 30.00 17.84
N SER A 8 -77.76 30.14 17.09
CA SER A 8 -76.62 29.25 16.90
C SER A 8 -75.83 29.02 18.21
N ARG A 9 -75.52 27.76 18.52
CA ARG A 9 -74.60 27.40 19.62
C ARG A 9 -73.15 27.61 19.18
N CYS A 10 -72.55 28.70 19.64
CA CYS A 10 -71.09 28.87 19.67
C CYS A 10 -70.45 27.80 20.57
N ARG A 11 -69.47 27.05 20.05
CA ARG A 11 -68.60 26.20 20.87
C ARG A 11 -67.72 27.10 21.76
N PRO A 12 -67.58 26.81 23.06
CA PRO A 12 -66.71 27.59 23.93
C PRO A 12 -65.24 27.44 23.50
N ALA A 13 -64.56 28.58 23.35
CA ALA A 13 -63.13 28.65 23.09
C ALA A 13 -62.35 27.97 24.24
N ARG A 14 -61.57 26.93 23.93
CA ARG A 14 -60.61 26.33 24.86
C ARG A 14 -59.66 27.44 25.34
N ARG A 15 -59.71 27.79 26.63
CA ARG A 15 -58.65 28.58 27.28
C ARG A 15 -57.36 27.76 27.23
N ILE A 16 -56.43 28.14 26.37
CA ILE A 16 -55.08 27.58 26.33
C ILE A 16 -54.37 28.11 27.59
N HIS A 17 -53.93 27.21 28.48
CA HIS A 17 -53.19 27.59 29.68
C HIS A 17 -51.77 28.04 29.30
N PRO A 18 -51.21 29.10 29.93
CA PRO A 18 -49.92 29.72 29.56
C PRO A 18 -48.71 28.76 29.57
N TRP A 19 -48.79 27.67 30.33
CA TRP A 19 -47.74 26.64 30.40
C TRP A 19 -47.65 25.77 29.15
N GLU A 20 -48.77 25.56 28.44
CA GLU A 20 -48.79 24.75 27.22
C GLU A 20 -48.15 25.49 26.05
N THR A 21 -48.40 26.80 25.97
CA THR A 21 -47.77 27.69 25.00
C THR A 21 -46.26 27.76 25.22
N CYS A 22 -45.81 27.83 26.48
CA CYS A 22 -44.38 27.90 26.81
C CYS A 22 -43.62 26.63 26.41
N MET A 23 -44.15 25.45 26.74
CA MET A 23 -43.51 24.17 26.39
C MET A 23 -43.43 23.93 24.88
N PHE A 24 -44.49 24.34 24.14
CA PHE A 24 -44.51 24.25 22.69
C PHE A 24 -43.48 25.19 22.04
N ILE A 25 -43.41 26.45 22.49
CA ILE A 25 -42.41 27.42 22.00
C ILE A 25 -40.99 26.91 22.28
N LEU A 26 -40.72 26.39 23.48
CA LEU A 26 -39.40 25.83 23.82
C LEU A 26 -39.02 24.66 22.92
N THR A 27 -39.98 23.78 22.60
CA THR A 27 -39.75 22.64 21.70
C THR A 27 -39.43 23.11 20.28
N LEU A 28 -40.08 24.17 19.79
CA LEU A 28 -39.77 24.77 18.48
C LEU A 28 -38.37 25.38 18.44
N VAL A 29 -38.00 26.15 19.46
CA VAL A 29 -36.66 26.76 19.56
C VAL A 29 -35.59 25.67 19.60
N LEU A 30 -35.77 24.65 20.46
CA LEU A 30 -34.81 23.56 20.56
C LEU A 30 -34.76 22.70 19.28
N GLY A 31 -35.89 22.56 18.58
CA GLY A 31 -35.97 21.89 17.29
C GLY A 31 -35.18 22.62 16.21
N PHE A 32 -35.22 23.95 16.18
CA PHE A 32 -34.40 24.75 15.26
C PHE A 32 -32.91 24.60 15.56
N VAL A 33 -32.52 24.66 16.83
CA VAL A 33 -31.12 24.45 17.25
C VAL A 33 -30.64 23.02 16.90
N ALA A 34 -31.46 22.01 17.16
CA ALA A 34 -31.16 20.61 16.80
C ALA A 34 -31.04 20.42 15.29
N LEU A 35 -31.90 21.06 14.49
CA LEU A 35 -31.84 21.02 13.03
C LEU A 35 -30.52 21.60 12.51
N ILE A 36 -30.09 22.76 13.03
CA ILE A 36 -28.80 23.36 12.69
C ILE A 36 -27.66 22.40 13.03
N ALA A 37 -27.66 21.84 14.25
CA ALA A 37 -26.62 20.92 14.69
C ALA A 37 -26.53 19.68 13.78
N LEU A 38 -27.67 19.09 13.39
CA LEU A 38 -27.71 17.91 12.52
C LEU A 38 -27.34 18.23 11.06
N ALA A 39 -27.73 19.40 10.54
CA ALA A 39 -27.46 19.80 9.16
C ALA A 39 -26.01 20.27 8.95
N MET A 40 -25.40 20.87 9.98
CA MET A 40 -24.02 21.36 9.96
C MET A 40 -23.23 20.86 11.19
N PRO A 41 -22.84 19.58 11.22
CA PRO A 41 -22.13 18.99 12.35
C PRO A 41 -20.79 19.68 12.68
N ASP A 42 -20.11 20.23 11.67
CA ASP A 42 -18.84 20.95 11.86
C ASP A 42 -19.01 22.25 12.68
N LEU A 43 -20.22 22.84 12.69
CA LEU A 43 -20.54 23.99 13.52
C LEU A 43 -20.53 23.63 15.01
N VAL A 44 -20.85 22.37 15.35
CA VAL A 44 -20.74 21.85 16.71
C VAL A 44 -19.28 21.73 17.14
N LEU A 45 -18.40 21.29 16.23
CA LEU A 45 -16.95 21.26 16.48
C LEU A 45 -16.39 22.67 16.72
N LEU A 46 -16.78 23.64 15.89
CA LEU A 46 -16.44 25.06 16.08
C LEU A 46 -16.99 25.60 17.41
N GLY A 47 -18.23 25.25 17.76
CA GLY A 47 -18.85 25.63 19.02
C GLY A 47 -18.17 25.04 20.25
N LEU A 48 -17.60 23.83 20.15
CA LEU A 48 -16.87 23.19 21.26
C LEU A 48 -15.60 23.96 21.62
N PHE A 49 -14.99 24.72 20.70
CA PHE A 49 -13.91 25.65 21.02
C PHE A 49 -14.36 26.81 21.93
N LEU A 50 -15.65 27.17 21.89
CA LEU A 50 -16.26 28.17 22.76
C LEU A 50 -16.88 27.55 24.03
N ILE A 51 -16.70 26.23 24.23
CA ILE A 51 -17.21 25.40 25.33
C ILE A 51 -18.75 25.40 25.44
N VAL A 52 -19.36 26.50 25.87
CA VAL A 52 -20.80 26.59 26.17
C VAL A 52 -21.67 26.41 24.91
N PRO A 53 -21.44 27.14 23.79
CA PRO A 53 -22.23 26.96 22.58
C PRO A 53 -22.09 25.53 22.01
N GLY A 54 -20.90 24.95 22.10
CA GLY A 54 -20.64 23.58 21.66
C GLY A 54 -21.41 22.52 22.45
N ILE A 55 -21.42 22.63 23.78
CA ILE A 55 -22.18 21.70 24.63
C ILE A 55 -23.69 21.80 24.33
N ILE A 56 -24.22 23.02 24.17
CA ILE A 56 -25.63 23.23 23.83
C ILE A 56 -25.96 22.55 22.49
N LEU A 57 -25.16 22.80 21.45
CA LEU A 57 -25.36 22.21 20.12
C LEU A 57 -25.19 20.68 20.12
N MET A 58 -24.29 20.15 20.95
CA MET A 58 -24.06 18.71 21.10
C MET A 58 -25.27 18.01 21.75
N VAL A 59 -25.87 18.62 22.78
CA VAL A 59 -26.98 18.03 23.54
C VAL A 59 -28.35 18.31 22.87
N ALA A 60 -28.47 19.38 22.08
CA ALA A 60 -29.72 19.83 21.50
C ALA A 60 -30.51 18.75 20.73
N PRO A 61 -29.91 17.91 19.86
CA PRO A 61 -30.65 16.85 19.18
C PRO A 61 -31.30 15.84 20.15
N THR A 62 -30.57 15.44 21.19
CA THR A 62 -31.09 14.53 22.23
C THR A 62 -32.21 15.20 23.01
N ALA A 63 -31.96 16.41 23.52
CA ALA A 63 -32.95 17.14 24.31
C ALA A 63 -34.22 17.43 23.50
N PHE A 64 -34.10 17.77 22.21
CA PHE A 64 -35.24 17.94 21.31
C PHE A 64 -36.05 16.66 21.16
N ALA A 65 -35.42 15.51 20.93
CA ALA A 65 -36.11 14.23 20.79
C ALA A 65 -36.96 13.92 22.05
N TYR A 66 -36.36 14.06 23.24
CA TYR A 66 -37.08 13.84 24.50
C TYR A 66 -38.21 14.86 24.73
N MET A 67 -37.99 16.15 24.44
CA MET A 67 -39.04 17.17 24.59
C MET A 67 -40.19 16.99 23.59
N ALA A 68 -39.89 16.65 22.34
CA ALA A 68 -40.88 16.40 21.32
C ALA A 68 -41.76 15.19 21.68
N SER A 69 -41.14 14.09 22.13
CA SER A 69 -41.87 12.91 22.60
C SER A 69 -42.73 13.21 23.84
N ALA A 70 -42.20 13.95 24.82
CA ALA A 70 -42.97 14.35 25.99
C ALA A 70 -44.17 15.25 25.63
N THR A 71 -43.99 16.16 24.67
CA THR A 71 -45.07 17.02 24.15
C THR A 71 -46.15 16.21 23.44
N ALA A 72 -45.76 15.22 22.64
CA ALA A 72 -46.69 14.32 21.96
C ALA A 72 -47.46 13.41 22.94
N ILE A 73 -46.80 12.87 23.97
CA ILE A 73 -47.48 12.08 25.01
C ILE A 73 -48.45 12.97 25.79
N ARG A 74 -48.03 14.19 26.14
CA ARG A 74 -48.88 15.15 26.85
C ARG A 74 -50.15 15.49 26.07
N SER A 75 -50.06 15.66 24.74
CA SER A 75 -51.23 16.01 23.92
C SER A 75 -52.28 14.90 23.84
N LEU A 76 -51.90 13.66 24.16
CA LEU A 76 -52.79 12.50 24.22
C LEU A 76 -53.45 12.29 25.60
N LEU A 77 -52.99 12.97 26.66
CA LEU A 77 -53.53 12.81 28.01
C LEU A 77 -54.82 13.64 28.20
N PRO A 78 -55.95 13.01 28.56
CA PRO A 78 -57.20 13.72 28.78
C PRO A 78 -57.17 14.53 30.09
N GLY A 79 -57.40 15.85 29.99
CA GLY A 79 -58.03 16.65 31.05
C GLY A 79 -57.21 17.08 32.27
N HIS A 80 -55.92 16.77 32.39
CA HIS A 80 -55.12 17.21 33.55
C HIS A 80 -54.24 18.43 33.23
N THR A 81 -54.77 19.63 33.49
CA THR A 81 -54.03 20.90 33.44
C THR A 81 -53.20 21.10 34.72
N GLY A 82 -52.00 20.54 34.76
CA GLY A 82 -51.08 20.79 35.87
C GLY A 82 -49.66 20.29 35.64
N ILE A 83 -48.73 20.75 36.50
CA ILE A 83 -47.31 20.35 36.53
C ILE A 83 -47.17 18.82 36.60
N LYS A 84 -48.07 18.14 37.33
CA LYS A 84 -48.11 16.67 37.45
C LYS A 84 -48.22 15.96 36.09
N ALA A 85 -49.01 16.48 35.16
CA ALA A 85 -49.16 15.88 33.83
C ALA A 85 -47.90 16.04 32.97
N THR A 86 -47.16 17.14 33.13
CA THR A 86 -45.86 17.35 32.47
C THR A 86 -44.82 16.39 33.02
N VAL A 87 -44.72 16.26 34.34
CA VAL A 87 -43.82 15.29 34.99
C VAL A 87 -44.12 13.87 34.52
N PHE A 88 -45.41 13.49 34.50
CA PHE A 88 -45.83 12.18 33.99
C PHE A 88 -45.42 11.97 32.52
N ALA A 89 -45.58 12.97 31.65
CA ALA A 89 -45.20 12.86 30.25
C ALA A 89 -43.68 12.67 30.05
N PHE A 90 -42.84 13.36 30.83
CA PHE A 90 -41.39 13.15 30.81
C PHE A 90 -41.00 11.77 31.36
N CYS A 91 -41.62 11.33 32.46
CA CYS A 91 -41.41 9.97 32.98
C CYS A 91 -41.82 8.90 31.96
N ALA A 92 -42.98 9.06 31.32
CA ALA A 92 -43.45 8.16 30.27
C ALA A 92 -42.52 8.16 29.05
N THR A 93 -41.99 9.32 28.66
CA THR A 93 -40.98 9.42 27.59
C THR A 93 -39.69 8.69 27.96
N GLY A 94 -39.19 8.90 29.18
CA GLY A 94 -38.01 8.20 29.68
C GLY A 94 -38.19 6.69 29.70
N LEU A 95 -39.35 6.23 30.18
CA LEU A 95 -39.72 4.81 30.20
C LEU A 95 -39.83 4.24 28.79
N LEU A 96 -40.48 4.96 27.86
CA LEU A 96 -40.60 4.53 26.46
C LEU A 96 -39.23 4.45 25.78
N ALA A 97 -38.39 5.46 25.95
CA ALA A 97 -37.03 5.48 25.41
C ALA A 97 -36.19 4.32 25.96
N PHE A 98 -36.31 4.05 27.27
CA PHE A 98 -35.69 2.88 27.91
C PHE A 98 -36.21 1.57 27.32
N LEU A 99 -37.53 1.40 27.20
CA LEU A 99 -38.15 0.18 26.65
C LEU A 99 -37.77 -0.06 25.18
N VAL A 100 -37.62 0.98 24.37
CA VAL A 100 -37.21 0.88 22.96
C VAL A 100 -35.74 0.49 22.85
N ALA A 101 -34.85 1.05 23.68
CA ALA A 101 -33.42 0.77 23.62
C ALA A 101 -33.01 -0.54 24.32
N SER A 102 -33.74 -0.94 25.35
CA SER A 102 -33.48 -2.14 26.16
C SER A 102 -33.30 -3.44 25.35
N PRO A 103 -34.16 -3.80 24.37
CA PRO A 103 -33.95 -5.02 23.58
C PRO A 103 -32.65 -4.98 22.77
N PHE A 104 -32.28 -3.83 22.20
CA PHE A 104 -31.02 -3.69 21.46
C PHE A 104 -29.81 -3.77 22.38
N HIS A 105 -29.93 -3.20 23.58
CA HIS A 105 -28.88 -3.28 24.59
C HIS A 105 -28.66 -4.72 25.05
N TRP A 106 -29.74 -5.42 25.40
CA TRP A 106 -29.70 -6.79 25.86
C TRP A 106 -29.22 -7.77 24.78
N MET A 107 -29.65 -7.58 23.52
CA MET A 107 -29.14 -8.38 22.40
C MET A 107 -27.64 -8.16 22.19
N GLY A 108 -27.17 -6.91 22.17
CA GLY A 108 -25.75 -6.60 22.00
C GLY A 108 -24.89 -7.12 23.16
N GLU A 109 -25.37 -7.00 24.40
CA GLU A 109 -24.68 -7.56 25.56
C GLU A 109 -24.63 -9.09 25.50
N ARG A 110 -25.71 -9.75 25.08
CA ARG A 110 -25.74 -11.20 24.89
C ARG A 110 -24.77 -11.65 23.80
N GLU A 111 -24.72 -10.95 22.67
CA GLU A 111 -23.76 -11.23 21.59
C GLU A 111 -22.31 -11.04 22.05
N TYR A 112 -22.05 -9.96 22.78
CA TYR A 112 -20.75 -9.70 23.40
C TYR A 112 -20.35 -10.85 24.33
N ARG A 113 -21.20 -11.21 25.30
CA ARG A 113 -20.92 -12.31 26.25
C ARG A 113 -20.77 -13.65 25.55
N ALA A 114 -21.56 -13.93 24.51
CA ALA A 114 -21.46 -15.17 23.74
C ALA A 114 -20.14 -15.27 22.92
N SER A 115 -19.48 -14.13 22.66
CA SER A 115 -18.21 -14.08 21.93
C SER A 115 -17.00 -14.23 22.84
N ILE A 116 -17.17 -14.01 24.15
CA ILE A 116 -16.12 -14.19 25.16
C ILE A 116 -15.88 -15.68 25.33
N GLN A 117 -14.61 -16.06 25.27
CA GLN A 117 -14.13 -17.37 25.67
C GLN A 117 -13.14 -17.16 26.81
N GLU A 118 -13.07 -18.11 27.74
CA GLU A 118 -12.08 -18.05 28.81
C GLU A 118 -10.68 -18.16 28.22
N ASP A 119 -9.83 -17.19 28.60
CA ASP A 119 -8.41 -17.20 28.31
C ASP A 119 -7.75 -18.35 29.05
N VAL A 120 -6.77 -18.97 28.40
CA VAL A 120 -6.01 -20.10 28.92
C VAL A 120 -4.55 -19.67 28.97
N ASP A 121 -4.07 -19.44 30.19
CA ASP A 121 -2.68 -19.06 30.44
C ASP A 121 -1.77 -20.28 30.54
N CYS A 122 -0.56 -20.12 30.00
CA CYS A 122 0.50 -21.09 30.15
C CYS A 122 1.21 -20.86 31.49
N VAL A 123 1.36 -21.91 32.30
CA VAL A 123 2.17 -21.86 33.53
C VAL A 123 3.67 -21.76 33.19
N GLU A 124 4.08 -22.41 32.10
CA GLU A 124 5.43 -22.38 31.55
C GLU A 124 5.38 -22.03 30.06
N PRO A 125 6.42 -21.40 29.48
CA PRO A 125 6.48 -21.15 28.05
C PRO A 125 6.19 -22.41 27.24
N LEU A 126 5.27 -22.31 26.28
CA LEU A 126 4.83 -23.41 25.44
C LEU A 126 5.94 -23.80 24.47
N LYS A 127 6.30 -25.09 24.46
CA LYS A 127 7.22 -25.68 23.48
C LYS A 127 6.44 -26.21 22.29
N LEU A 128 6.68 -25.65 21.10
CA LEU A 128 6.09 -26.16 19.86
C LEU A 128 6.89 -27.36 19.36
N VAL A 129 6.19 -28.43 18.97
CA VAL A 129 6.83 -29.69 18.53
C VAL A 129 6.08 -30.25 17.33
N GLY A 130 6.82 -30.78 16.36
CA GLY A 130 6.29 -31.51 15.22
C GLY A 130 5.76 -30.60 14.11
N ASN A 131 4.66 -31.03 13.49
CA ASN A 131 4.02 -30.35 12.37
C ASN A 131 3.00 -29.34 12.88
N ILE A 132 3.24 -28.06 12.61
CA ILE A 132 2.40 -26.97 13.10
C ILE A 132 1.43 -26.55 12.00
N ARG A 133 0.13 -26.53 12.29
CA ARG A 133 -0.86 -25.92 11.41
C ARG A 133 -1.13 -24.48 11.86
N LEU A 134 -0.92 -23.51 10.98
CA LEU A 134 -1.23 -22.10 11.23
C LEU A 134 -2.46 -21.70 10.44
N GLU A 135 -3.55 -21.46 11.16
CA GLU A 135 -4.84 -21.03 10.60
C GLU A 135 -5.07 -19.55 10.83
N ARG A 136 -5.56 -18.87 9.79
CA ARG A 136 -5.84 -17.44 9.82
C ARG A 136 -7.28 -17.19 9.40
N ARG A 137 -8.14 -16.93 10.38
CA ARG A 137 -9.60 -16.83 10.17
C ARG A 137 -10.05 -15.38 10.21
N ASP A 138 -10.82 -14.99 9.19
CA ASP A 138 -11.51 -13.69 9.05
C ASP A 138 -10.62 -12.42 9.02
N ILE A 139 -9.30 -12.58 8.83
CA ILE A 139 -8.35 -11.45 8.82
C ILE A 139 -8.44 -10.68 7.48
N LEU A 140 -9.29 -9.67 7.42
CA LEU A 140 -9.53 -8.83 6.23
C LEU A 140 -8.28 -8.07 5.71
N GLN A 141 -7.25 -7.90 6.54
CA GLN A 141 -6.07 -7.08 6.24
C GLN A 141 -4.87 -7.85 5.66
N TRP A 142 -4.91 -9.19 5.63
CA TRP A 142 -3.83 -9.96 5.02
C TRP A 142 -3.94 -9.87 3.50
N LYS A 143 -2.90 -9.36 2.83
CA LYS A 143 -2.90 -9.17 1.37
C LYS A 143 -3.16 -10.52 0.69
N ARG A 144 -4.13 -10.57 -0.24
CA ARG A 144 -4.52 -11.80 -0.98
C ARG A 144 -3.35 -12.59 -1.60
N GLY A 145 -2.20 -11.97 -1.85
CA GLY A 145 -0.99 -12.65 -2.38
C GLY A 145 -0.02 -13.20 -1.33
N GLN A 146 -0.16 -12.86 -0.04
CA GLN A 146 0.69 -13.36 1.04
C GLN A 146 0.13 -14.63 1.69
N ALA A 147 -1.14 -14.97 1.43
CA ALA A 147 -1.83 -16.09 2.09
C ALA A 147 -1.21 -17.47 1.78
N GLU A 148 -0.56 -17.61 0.62
CA GLU A 148 0.08 -18.85 0.18
C GLU A 148 1.61 -18.83 0.37
N GLN A 149 2.19 -17.71 0.79
CA GLN A 149 3.65 -17.54 0.93
C GLN A 149 4.07 -17.76 2.39
N CYS A 150 5.25 -18.34 2.62
CA CYS A 150 5.83 -18.37 3.96
C CYS A 150 6.23 -16.96 4.36
N ASP A 151 5.44 -16.34 5.22
CA ASP A 151 5.65 -14.97 5.70
C ASP A 151 6.46 -14.93 7.01
N GLU A 152 6.47 -13.79 7.69
CA GLU A 152 7.27 -13.57 8.89
C GLU A 152 7.00 -14.56 10.03
N LEU A 153 5.73 -14.92 10.27
CA LEU A 153 5.38 -15.86 11.33
C LEU A 153 5.66 -17.30 10.91
N CYS A 154 5.38 -17.67 9.66
CA CYS A 154 5.77 -18.97 9.11
C CYS A 154 7.28 -19.19 9.24
N ALA A 155 8.06 -18.20 8.84
CA ALA A 155 9.52 -18.23 8.92
C ALA A 155 9.98 -18.38 10.38
N ALA A 156 9.45 -17.58 11.30
CA ALA A 156 9.82 -17.68 12.72
C ALA A 156 9.51 -19.05 13.33
N LEU A 157 8.35 -19.62 13.00
CA LEU A 157 7.96 -20.96 13.46
C LEU A 157 8.89 -22.06 12.91
N LEU A 158 9.32 -21.96 11.66
CA LEU A 158 10.30 -22.90 11.08
C LEU A 158 11.69 -22.82 11.74
N LEU A 159 12.00 -21.71 12.43
CA LEU A 159 13.22 -21.56 13.21
C LEU A 159 13.06 -21.99 14.66
N THR A 160 11.83 -22.20 15.14
CA THR A 160 11.55 -22.64 16.50
C THR A 160 12.06 -24.07 16.70
N PRO A 161 12.88 -24.34 17.73
CA PRO A 161 13.37 -25.69 18.02
C PRO A 161 12.22 -26.67 18.22
N GLY A 162 12.28 -27.83 17.56
CA GLY A 162 11.26 -28.88 17.65
C GLY A 162 10.18 -28.82 16.57
N VAL A 163 10.05 -27.71 15.84
CA VAL A 163 9.12 -27.61 14.70
C VAL A 163 9.74 -28.27 13.46
N GLU A 164 9.00 -29.21 12.86
CA GLU A 164 9.43 -29.94 11.65
C GLU A 164 8.88 -29.34 10.36
N SER A 165 7.65 -28.82 10.40
CA SER A 165 6.98 -28.19 9.26
C SER A 165 5.90 -27.23 9.73
N VAL A 166 5.53 -26.29 8.86
CA VAL A 166 4.46 -25.32 9.09
C VAL A 166 3.47 -25.38 7.94
N THR A 167 2.25 -25.82 8.21
CA THR A 167 1.15 -25.83 7.24
C THR A 167 0.33 -24.56 7.38
N LEU A 168 0.41 -23.69 6.38
CA LEU A 168 -0.41 -22.49 6.29
C LEU A 168 -1.78 -22.87 5.72
N ALA A 169 -2.83 -22.67 6.51
CA ALA A 169 -4.20 -22.85 6.08
C ALA A 169 -4.87 -21.49 5.87
N SER A 170 -5.32 -21.23 4.64
CA SER A 170 -5.79 -19.92 4.20
C SER A 170 -7.07 -19.99 3.35
N GLY A 171 -7.70 -18.83 3.16
CA GLY A 171 -8.98 -18.69 2.44
C GLY A 171 -10.21 -18.91 3.32
N PRO A 172 -11.43 -18.73 2.76
CA PRO A 172 -12.66 -19.09 3.45
C PRO A 172 -12.62 -20.57 3.81
N ASP A 173 -12.94 -20.90 5.06
CA ASP A 173 -12.91 -22.26 5.60
C ASP A 173 -11.55 -22.97 5.58
N CYS A 174 -10.44 -22.23 5.46
CA CYS A 174 -9.07 -22.78 5.52
C CYS A 174 -8.77 -23.88 4.48
N GLN A 175 -9.43 -23.84 3.32
CA GLN A 175 -9.32 -24.87 2.28
C GLN A 175 -7.99 -24.88 1.51
N HIS A 176 -7.27 -23.76 1.50
CA HIS A 176 -5.99 -23.65 0.79
C HIS A 176 -4.85 -23.91 1.78
N GLU A 177 -4.26 -25.09 1.66
CA GLU A 177 -3.19 -25.54 2.53
C GLU A 177 -1.86 -25.60 1.78
N THR A 178 -0.82 -25.02 2.38
CA THR A 178 0.56 -25.15 1.89
C THR A 178 1.48 -25.43 3.06
N THR A 179 2.14 -26.58 3.02
CA THR A 179 3.09 -27.02 4.02
C THR A 179 4.50 -26.61 3.62
N TRP A 180 5.13 -25.87 4.52
CA TRP A 180 6.49 -25.37 4.42
C TRP A 180 7.42 -26.18 5.31
N LYS A 181 8.58 -26.56 4.78
CA LYS A 181 9.59 -27.30 5.53
C LYS A 181 11.00 -26.85 5.15
N LEU A 182 11.88 -26.84 6.14
CA LEU A 182 13.32 -26.72 5.93
C LEU A 182 13.93 -28.12 5.86
N VAL A 183 14.55 -28.44 4.72
CA VAL A 183 15.28 -29.71 4.53
C VAL A 183 16.76 -29.43 4.33
N PRO A 184 17.67 -30.39 4.60
CA PRO A 184 19.08 -30.22 4.30
C PRO A 184 19.30 -29.86 2.81
N ARG A 185 20.20 -28.92 2.53
CA ARG A 185 20.47 -28.50 1.15
C ARG A 185 21.01 -29.68 0.34
N GLY A 186 20.54 -29.82 -0.90
CA GLY A 186 20.90 -30.92 -1.79
C GLY A 186 20.04 -32.19 -1.63
N SER A 187 19.21 -32.28 -0.59
CA SER A 187 18.24 -33.39 -0.46
C SER A 187 17.10 -33.33 -1.48
N VAL A 188 16.79 -32.14 -1.98
CA VAL A 188 15.76 -31.87 -2.99
C VAL A 188 16.26 -30.80 -3.97
N PRO A 189 15.69 -30.73 -5.20
CA PRO A 189 15.98 -29.63 -6.11
C PRO A 189 15.63 -28.27 -5.49
N ASN A 190 16.57 -27.32 -5.56
CA ASN A 190 16.33 -25.96 -5.07
C ASN A 190 15.39 -25.22 -6.04
N MET A 191 14.16 -24.94 -5.61
CA MET A 191 13.20 -24.16 -6.38
C MET A 191 13.36 -22.64 -6.19
N GLY A 192 14.39 -22.19 -5.46
CA GLY A 192 14.64 -20.76 -5.20
C GLY A 192 13.58 -20.12 -4.28
N LEU A 193 12.90 -20.94 -3.46
CA LEU A 193 11.91 -20.45 -2.51
C LEU A 193 12.60 -19.81 -1.31
N ALA A 194 12.07 -18.67 -0.87
CA ALA A 194 12.51 -17.94 0.31
C ALA A 194 11.29 -17.38 1.06
N PRO A 195 11.37 -17.20 2.38
CA PRO A 195 10.30 -16.54 3.12
C PRO A 195 10.17 -15.07 2.69
N THR A 196 8.95 -14.56 2.76
CA THR A 196 8.62 -13.18 2.37
C THR A 196 8.85 -12.24 3.55
N ASP A 197 9.82 -11.34 3.41
CA ASP A 197 10.18 -10.32 4.40
C ASP A 197 10.24 -10.87 5.87
N PRO A 198 11.00 -11.95 6.14
CA PRO A 198 11.02 -12.60 7.46
C PRO A 198 11.41 -11.64 8.60
N GLU A 199 12.15 -10.58 8.28
CA GLU A 199 12.58 -9.57 9.23
C GLU A 199 11.45 -8.65 9.73
N ARG A 200 10.24 -8.75 9.16
CA ARG A 200 9.06 -8.05 9.69
C ARG A 200 8.57 -8.62 11.02
N ILE A 201 9.03 -9.81 11.40
CA ILE A 201 8.68 -10.43 12.67
C ILE A 201 8.96 -9.51 13.87
N PHE A 202 10.01 -8.67 13.78
CA PHE A 202 10.38 -7.70 14.83
C PHE A 202 9.34 -6.62 15.10
N LYS A 203 8.35 -6.42 14.22
CA LYS A 203 7.24 -5.48 14.47
C LYS A 203 6.30 -5.95 15.58
N HIS A 204 6.30 -7.25 15.86
CA HIS A 204 5.43 -7.89 16.84
C HIS A 204 6.12 -8.10 18.20
N TYR A 205 7.36 -7.64 18.36
CA TYR A 205 8.10 -7.86 19.60
C TYR A 205 7.54 -6.95 20.69
N PRO A 206 7.34 -7.47 21.92
CA PRO A 206 6.75 -6.70 22.99
C PRO A 206 7.58 -5.45 23.32
N ASP A 207 6.90 -4.37 23.71
CA ASP A 207 7.53 -3.09 24.02
C ASP A 207 8.48 -3.14 25.24
N GLU A 208 8.43 -4.19 26.06
CA GLU A 208 9.29 -4.32 27.24
C GLU A 208 10.75 -4.65 26.89
N GLU A 209 11.01 -5.33 25.76
CA GLU A 209 12.37 -5.51 25.21
C GLU A 209 13.01 -4.15 24.78
N ASN A 210 12.20 -3.08 24.78
CA ASN A 210 12.57 -1.76 24.28
C ASN A 210 12.84 -0.71 25.38
N ALA A 211 12.73 -1.09 26.65
CA ALA A 211 12.95 -0.19 27.79
C ALA A 211 14.42 0.24 27.98
N HIS A 212 15.39 -0.54 27.46
CA HIS A 212 16.83 -0.24 27.52
C HIS A 212 17.34 0.59 26.31
N ARG A 213 16.45 1.28 25.58
CA ARG A 213 16.81 1.93 24.32
C ARG A 213 17.52 3.29 24.51
N PRO A 214 18.53 3.59 23.69
CA PRO A 214 18.96 4.96 23.47
C PRO A 214 17.86 5.78 22.78
N SER A 215 17.72 7.06 23.11
CA SER A 215 16.65 7.92 22.60
C SER A 215 16.86 8.34 21.12
N GLY A 216 15.75 8.49 20.37
CA GLY A 216 15.74 9.10 19.03
C GLY A 216 16.26 8.23 17.88
N MET A 217 17.09 8.83 17.00
CA MET A 217 17.59 8.27 15.73
C MET A 217 18.33 6.92 15.89
N GLN A 218 18.84 6.63 17.10
CA GLN A 218 19.53 5.38 17.41
C GLN A 218 18.57 4.17 17.45
N VAL A 219 17.29 4.38 17.80
CA VAL A 219 16.26 3.32 17.79
C VAL A 219 15.99 2.82 16.38
N HIS A 220 15.88 3.73 15.41
CA HIS A 220 15.68 3.34 14.01
C HIS A 220 16.88 2.55 13.48
N LYS A 221 18.10 3.01 13.77
CA LYS A 221 19.32 2.29 13.36
C LYS A 221 19.41 0.90 14.00
N PHE A 222 19.06 0.79 15.28
CA PHE A 222 19.03 -0.50 15.99
C PHE A 222 18.04 -1.48 15.34
N HIS A 223 16.80 -1.06 15.09
CA HIS A 223 15.80 -1.90 14.43
C HIS A 223 16.19 -2.29 13.02
N GLN A 224 16.76 -1.35 12.28
CA GLN A 224 17.24 -1.61 10.93
C GLN A 224 18.37 -2.66 10.95
N ALA A 225 19.37 -2.51 11.82
CA ALA A 225 20.45 -3.47 11.97
C ALA A 225 19.92 -4.87 12.38
N ARG A 226 18.99 -4.94 13.33
CA ARG A 226 18.37 -6.22 13.75
C ARG A 226 17.64 -6.90 12.60
N ARG A 227 16.91 -6.12 11.78
CA ARG A 227 16.22 -6.61 10.58
C ARG A 227 17.19 -7.13 9.52
N GLU A 228 18.26 -6.39 9.25
CA GLU A 228 19.31 -6.76 8.31
C GLU A 228 20.02 -8.07 8.73
N ARG A 229 20.29 -8.24 10.04
CA ARG A 229 20.87 -9.48 10.59
C ARG A 229 19.98 -10.70 10.33
N LEU A 230 18.68 -10.61 10.63
CA LEU A 230 17.78 -11.76 10.41
C LEU A 230 17.61 -12.09 8.93
N ALA A 231 17.52 -11.09 8.06
CA ALA A 231 17.48 -11.30 6.61
C ALA A 231 18.78 -11.97 6.12
N ALA A 232 19.95 -11.49 6.57
CA ALA A 232 21.24 -12.09 6.24
C ALA A 232 21.36 -13.54 6.72
N GLU A 233 20.88 -13.85 7.92
CA GLU A 233 20.91 -15.21 8.45
C GLU A 233 20.02 -16.17 7.63
N TRP A 234 18.83 -15.73 7.24
CA TRP A 234 17.97 -16.48 6.32
C TRP A 234 18.65 -16.73 4.98
N ASN A 235 19.28 -15.71 4.41
CA ASN A 235 20.00 -15.84 3.14
C ASN A 235 21.17 -16.83 3.25
N LEU A 236 21.98 -16.74 4.30
CA LEU A 236 23.07 -17.69 4.56
C LEU A 236 22.55 -19.11 4.72
N ARG A 237 21.51 -19.29 5.53
CA ARG A 237 20.89 -20.59 5.80
C ARG A 237 20.42 -21.23 4.50
N LEU A 238 19.69 -20.48 3.68
CA LEU A 238 19.17 -20.98 2.41
C LEU A 238 20.30 -21.28 1.43
N ALA A 239 21.28 -20.39 1.28
CA ALA A 239 22.38 -20.59 0.34
C ALA A 239 23.31 -21.78 0.71
N THR A 240 23.46 -22.10 2.01
CA THR A 240 24.53 -23.00 2.47
C THR A 240 24.07 -24.27 3.18
N ARG A 241 22.98 -24.24 3.96
CA ARG A 241 22.64 -25.33 4.90
C ARG A 241 21.33 -26.02 4.55
N GLN A 242 20.31 -25.25 4.19
CA GLN A 242 18.93 -25.74 4.09
C GLN A 242 18.27 -25.25 2.81
N THR A 243 17.25 -25.98 2.36
CA THR A 243 16.37 -25.57 1.27
C THR A 243 14.95 -25.48 1.80
N LEU A 244 14.27 -24.37 1.48
CA LEU A 244 12.86 -24.21 1.81
C LEU A 244 12.02 -24.90 0.74
N VAL A 245 11.11 -25.77 1.19
CA VAL A 245 10.21 -26.53 0.32
C VAL A 245 8.77 -26.16 0.65
N ALA A 246 7.96 -25.99 -0.39
CA ALA A 246 6.51 -25.88 -0.28
C ALA A 246 5.87 -27.13 -0.89
N SER A 247 4.89 -27.71 -0.20
CA SER A 247 4.10 -28.84 -0.68
C SER A 247 2.62 -28.62 -0.38
N LYS A 248 1.74 -29.16 -1.22
CA LYS A 248 0.28 -29.14 -1.02
C LYS A 248 -0.23 -30.36 -0.24
N ALA A 249 0.68 -31.19 0.28
CA ALA A 249 0.30 -32.41 1.00
C ALA A 249 -0.19 -32.04 2.40
N ALA A 250 -1.44 -32.36 2.71
CA ALA A 250 -1.99 -32.17 4.05
C ALA A 250 -1.26 -33.11 5.03
N MET A 251 -0.48 -32.53 5.94
CA MET A 251 0.14 -33.26 7.05
C MET A 251 -0.78 -33.20 8.27
N THR A 252 -0.87 -34.30 9.03
CA THR A 252 -1.57 -34.31 10.31
C THR A 252 -0.84 -33.40 11.30
N PRO A 253 -1.47 -32.34 11.80
CA PRO A 253 -0.79 -31.42 12.70
C PRO A 253 -0.66 -32.00 14.11
N ASP A 254 0.53 -31.86 14.67
CA ASP A 254 0.81 -32.16 16.08
C ASP A 254 0.33 -31.00 16.97
N MET A 255 0.35 -29.78 16.43
CA MET A 255 -0.24 -28.59 17.06
C MET A 255 -0.87 -27.67 16.03
N THR A 256 -1.90 -26.93 16.45
CA THR A 256 -2.61 -25.95 15.62
C THR A 256 -2.60 -24.59 16.30
N ILE A 257 -2.16 -23.57 15.58
CA ILE A 257 -2.23 -22.17 15.97
C ILE A 257 -3.35 -21.52 15.16
N VAL A 258 -4.36 -20.98 15.82
CA VAL A 258 -5.47 -20.28 15.19
C VAL A 258 -5.42 -18.81 15.55
N ILE A 259 -5.26 -17.95 14.55
CA ILE A 259 -5.36 -16.50 14.68
C ILE A 259 -6.69 -16.05 14.08
N THR A 260 -7.56 -15.48 14.90
CA THR A 260 -8.85 -14.94 14.49
C THR A 260 -8.83 -13.42 14.58
N GLY A 261 -9.30 -12.75 13.53
CA GLY A 261 -9.38 -11.29 13.51
C GLY A 261 -10.63 -10.80 12.81
N SER A 262 -11.77 -10.79 13.50
CA SER A 262 -13.06 -10.38 12.93
C SER A 262 -13.40 -8.94 13.34
N LYS A 263 -13.61 -8.08 12.34
CA LYS A 263 -14.09 -6.70 12.52
C LYS A 263 -15.30 -6.46 11.63
N GLN A 264 -16.44 -7.03 12.00
CA GLN A 264 -17.71 -6.78 11.32
C GLN A 264 -18.47 -5.64 12.00
N LYS A 265 -18.95 -4.67 11.21
CA LYS A 265 -19.83 -3.61 11.70
C LYS A 265 -21.08 -4.28 12.32
N SER A 266 -21.46 -3.84 13.52
CA SER A 266 -22.60 -4.34 14.32
C SER A 266 -22.46 -5.74 14.93
N LYS A 267 -21.29 -6.38 14.88
CA LYS A 267 -21.00 -7.58 15.68
C LYS A 267 -19.86 -7.28 16.67
N PRO A 268 -19.65 -8.12 17.69
CA PRO A 268 -18.44 -8.05 18.50
C PRO A 268 -17.21 -8.20 17.61
N ALA A 269 -16.26 -7.28 17.74
CA ALA A 269 -14.93 -7.42 17.18
C ALA A 269 -14.17 -8.42 18.04
N VAL A 270 -13.59 -9.44 17.42
CA VAL A 270 -12.86 -10.50 18.10
C VAL A 270 -11.47 -10.59 17.50
N GLU A 271 -10.47 -10.32 18.32
CA GLU A 271 -9.08 -10.63 18.03
C GLU A 271 -8.65 -11.73 19.01
N ARG A 272 -8.20 -12.86 18.50
CA ARG A 272 -7.88 -14.04 19.32
C ARG A 272 -6.70 -14.79 18.74
N VAL A 273 -5.87 -15.31 19.64
CA VAL A 273 -4.91 -16.36 19.33
C VAL A 273 -5.16 -17.56 20.22
N GLU A 274 -5.10 -18.73 19.61
CA GLU A 274 -5.25 -20.02 20.27
C GLU A 274 -4.18 -20.99 19.79
N VAL A 275 -3.56 -21.72 20.72
CA VAL A 275 -2.71 -22.88 20.39
C VAL A 275 -3.32 -24.13 21.00
N SER A 276 -3.51 -25.15 20.17
CA SER A 276 -4.10 -26.43 20.55
C SER A 276 -3.18 -27.58 20.18
N GLY A 277 -3.10 -28.61 21.03
CA GLY A 277 -2.30 -29.81 20.74
C GLY A 277 -3.05 -30.83 19.87
N GLN A 278 -2.40 -31.96 19.57
CA GLN A 278 -2.90 -33.03 18.72
C GLN A 278 -4.28 -33.60 19.14
N ALA A 279 -4.56 -33.62 20.45
CA ALA A 279 -5.85 -34.06 20.99
C ALA A 279 -6.97 -33.00 20.88
N GLY A 280 -6.71 -31.85 20.24
CA GLY A 280 -7.64 -30.71 20.16
C GLY A 280 -7.78 -29.93 21.47
N ARG A 281 -7.03 -30.29 22.51
CA ARG A 281 -7.00 -29.55 23.78
C ARG A 281 -6.31 -28.21 23.58
N THR A 282 -7.00 -27.11 23.91
CA THR A 282 -6.42 -25.77 23.97
C THR A 282 -5.34 -25.73 25.05
N LEU A 283 -4.13 -25.38 24.65
CA LEU A 283 -2.96 -25.22 25.52
C LEU A 283 -2.76 -23.75 25.91
N PHE A 284 -3.09 -22.85 25.00
CA PHE A 284 -2.98 -21.40 25.18
C PHE A 284 -4.13 -20.70 24.48
N ARG A 285 -4.74 -19.70 25.12
CA ARG A 285 -5.71 -18.81 24.47
C ARG A 285 -5.63 -17.42 25.08
N ARG A 286 -5.55 -16.42 24.22
CA ARG A 286 -5.75 -15.02 24.59
C ARG A 286 -6.72 -14.36 23.62
N SER A 287 -7.65 -13.58 24.16
CA SER A 287 -8.66 -12.91 23.35
C SER A 287 -9.01 -11.50 23.82
N LEU A 288 -9.05 -10.59 22.85
CA LEU A 288 -9.65 -9.28 23.01
C LEU A 288 -11.00 -9.27 22.26
N VAL A 289 -12.08 -9.12 23.02
CA VAL A 289 -13.42 -8.94 22.48
C VAL A 289 -13.85 -7.52 22.77
N GLU A 290 -14.19 -6.76 21.74
CA GLU A 290 -14.74 -5.42 21.85
C GLU A 290 -16.12 -5.35 21.20
N HIS A 291 -17.06 -4.64 21.82
CA HIS A 291 -18.37 -4.43 21.21
C HIS A 291 -18.96 -3.07 21.58
N GLU A 292 -19.63 -2.43 20.62
CA GLU A 292 -20.35 -1.18 20.87
C GLU A 292 -21.86 -1.45 20.87
N VAL A 293 -22.46 -1.36 22.05
CA VAL A 293 -23.88 -1.65 22.28
C VAL A 293 -24.64 -0.34 22.42
N VAL A 294 -25.89 -0.29 21.94
CA VAL A 294 -26.76 0.89 22.13
C VAL A 294 -26.89 1.22 23.62
N ASN A 295 -26.75 2.49 23.98
CA ASN A 295 -26.88 2.90 25.37
C ASN A 295 -28.35 2.92 25.83
N THR A 296 -28.58 2.64 27.11
CA THR A 296 -29.90 2.71 27.75
C THR A 296 -29.81 3.63 28.96
N PRO A 297 -30.46 4.81 28.96
CA PRO A 297 -31.36 5.32 27.91
C PRO A 297 -30.62 5.77 26.62
N PRO A 298 -31.31 5.80 25.47
CA PRO A 298 -30.70 6.18 24.20
C PRO A 298 -30.44 7.69 24.17
N TYR A 299 -29.32 8.08 23.58
CA TYR A 299 -29.00 9.48 23.31
C TYR A 299 -28.37 9.62 21.93
N ILE A 300 -28.29 10.84 21.40
CA ILE A 300 -27.61 11.13 20.14
C ILE A 300 -26.23 11.67 20.48
N ALA A 301 -25.20 10.89 20.17
CA ALA A 301 -23.80 11.23 20.39
C ALA A 301 -23.23 12.00 19.19
N PHE A 302 -22.44 13.03 19.48
CA PHE A 302 -21.62 13.72 18.49
C PHE A 302 -20.25 13.05 18.39
N HIS A 303 -19.85 12.64 17.19
CA HIS A 303 -18.52 12.11 16.89
C HIS A 303 -17.71 13.17 16.13
N PRO A 304 -16.81 13.91 16.81
CA PRO A 304 -15.99 14.92 16.16
C PRO A 304 -14.98 14.28 15.21
N SER A 305 -14.88 14.80 13.99
CA SER A 305 -13.86 14.38 13.01
C SER A 305 -13.51 15.56 12.11
N MET A 306 -12.21 15.77 11.84
CA MET A 306 -11.75 16.91 11.04
C MET A 306 -12.29 16.90 9.59
N SER A 307 -12.72 15.75 9.08
CA SER A 307 -13.20 15.59 7.71
C SER A 307 -14.61 15.02 7.59
N ASN A 308 -15.24 14.60 8.70
CA ASN A 308 -16.56 13.95 8.67
C ASN A 308 -17.22 13.91 10.05
N SER A 309 -17.44 15.08 10.67
CA SER A 309 -18.19 15.15 11.93
C SER A 309 -19.62 14.65 11.72
N ARG A 310 -20.12 13.83 12.63
CA ARG A 310 -21.48 13.26 12.49
C ARG A 310 -22.13 12.99 13.83
N PHE A 311 -23.46 12.94 13.81
CA PHE A 311 -24.25 12.44 14.91
C PHE A 311 -24.59 10.96 14.69
N ALA A 312 -24.57 10.17 15.76
CA ALA A 312 -24.98 8.78 15.75
C ALA A 312 -25.73 8.45 17.05
N VAL A 313 -26.44 7.33 17.07
CA VAL A 313 -27.00 6.81 18.33
C VAL A 313 -25.84 6.49 19.28
N GLY A 314 -25.93 6.99 20.51
CA GLY A 314 -24.95 6.78 21.55
C GLY A 314 -24.80 5.31 21.92
N ARG A 315 -23.54 4.89 22.11
CA ARG A 315 -23.18 3.50 22.35
C ARG A 315 -22.23 3.39 23.54
N THR A 316 -22.37 2.31 24.29
CA THR A 316 -21.47 1.90 25.35
C THR A 316 -20.49 0.90 24.79
N LYS A 317 -19.19 1.16 24.96
CA LYS A 317 -18.13 0.23 24.55
C LYS A 317 -17.90 -0.79 25.66
N TYR A 318 -18.11 -2.06 25.33
CA TYR A 318 -17.69 -3.22 26.12
C TYR A 318 -16.35 -3.73 25.59
N SER A 319 -15.48 -4.17 26.49
CA SER A 319 -14.15 -4.68 26.18
C SER A 319 -13.72 -5.67 27.25
N THR A 320 -13.08 -6.77 26.86
CA THR A 320 -12.39 -7.67 27.79
C THR A 320 -11.04 -7.13 28.24
N GLY A 321 -10.42 -6.25 27.44
CA GLY A 321 -9.14 -5.59 27.75
C GLY A 321 -9.30 -4.14 28.21
N ASN A 322 -8.18 -3.51 28.57
CA ASN A 322 -8.13 -2.10 28.95
C ASN A 322 -8.55 -1.18 27.79
N GLN A 323 -9.11 0.01 28.08
CA GLN A 323 -9.65 0.94 27.06
C GLN A 323 -8.68 1.34 25.94
N ARG A 324 -7.37 1.13 26.11
CA ARG A 324 -6.30 1.44 25.14
C ARG A 324 -5.40 0.24 24.84
N GLU A 325 -5.79 -0.96 25.24
CA GLU A 325 -5.01 -2.16 24.99
C GLU A 325 -4.94 -2.43 23.50
N ARG A 326 -3.72 -2.51 22.98
CA ARG A 326 -3.48 -2.90 21.60
C ARG A 326 -3.16 -4.38 21.61
N PHE A 327 -4.13 -5.19 21.19
CA PHE A 327 -3.93 -6.62 21.07
C PHE A 327 -3.18 -6.94 19.78
N ASP A 328 -2.07 -7.66 19.89
CA ASP A 328 -1.34 -8.21 18.75
C ASP A 328 -1.24 -9.73 18.96
N PRO A 329 -2.01 -10.54 18.19
CA PRO A 329 -2.01 -12.00 18.34
C PRO A 329 -0.62 -12.63 18.24
N ILE A 330 0.26 -12.04 17.43
CA ILE A 330 1.63 -12.56 17.21
C ILE A 330 2.52 -12.19 18.40
N ALA A 331 2.37 -10.99 18.96
CA ALA A 331 3.09 -10.59 20.16
C ALA A 331 2.73 -11.47 21.37
N GLU A 332 1.45 -11.82 21.50
CA GLU A 332 0.97 -12.74 22.54
C GLU A 332 1.57 -14.15 22.38
N LEU A 333 1.69 -14.65 21.15
CA LEU A 333 2.41 -15.91 20.90
C LEU A 333 3.89 -15.81 21.30
N MET A 334 4.57 -14.73 20.91
CA MET A 334 5.99 -14.54 21.23
C MET A 334 6.27 -14.51 22.72
N LYS A 335 5.36 -13.93 23.51
CA LYS A 335 5.48 -13.88 24.97
C LYS A 335 5.33 -15.26 25.63
N ASN A 336 4.53 -16.15 25.03
CA ASN A 336 4.12 -17.41 25.65
C ASN A 336 4.73 -18.66 24.99
N VAL A 337 5.44 -18.52 23.86
CA VAL A 337 6.06 -19.64 23.13
C VAL A 337 7.58 -19.56 23.20
N GLU A 338 8.21 -20.63 23.67
CA GLU A 338 9.68 -20.72 23.76
C GLU A 338 10.32 -20.79 22.37
N GLY A 339 11.39 -20.02 22.15
CA GLY A 339 12.17 -20.06 20.91
C GLY A 339 11.51 -19.41 19.69
N LEU A 340 10.35 -18.78 19.84
CA LEU A 340 9.72 -17.99 18.76
C LEU A 340 10.41 -16.63 18.57
N CYS A 341 10.86 -16.02 19.67
CA CYS A 341 11.70 -14.82 19.64
C CYS A 341 13.08 -15.13 19.05
N GLN A 342 13.37 -14.51 17.91
CA GLN A 342 14.60 -14.66 17.16
C GLN A 342 15.67 -13.69 17.66
N THR A 343 16.86 -14.24 17.89
CA THR A 343 18.08 -13.50 18.23
C THR A 343 19.11 -13.70 17.11
N PRO A 344 19.00 -12.93 16.01
CA PRO A 344 19.83 -13.17 14.84
C PRO A 344 21.30 -12.89 15.14
N SER A 345 22.20 -13.63 14.49
CA SER A 345 23.64 -13.46 14.68
C SER A 345 24.14 -12.10 14.18
N ASP A 346 24.94 -11.42 15.00
CA ASP A 346 25.58 -10.14 14.64
C ASP A 346 26.59 -10.29 13.49
N ASP A 347 27.17 -11.48 13.31
CA ASP A 347 28.14 -11.78 12.26
C ASP A 347 27.50 -12.10 10.90
N ALA A 348 26.18 -12.37 10.85
CA ALA A 348 25.54 -12.85 9.63
C ALA A 348 25.72 -11.89 8.42
N PRO A 349 25.54 -10.56 8.53
CA PRO A 349 25.77 -9.65 7.41
C PRO A 349 27.22 -9.68 6.90
N ARG A 350 28.19 -9.75 7.81
CA ARG A 350 29.63 -9.83 7.47
C ARG A 350 29.95 -11.13 6.74
N LEU A 351 29.41 -12.25 7.21
CA LEU A 351 29.59 -13.56 6.59
C LEU A 351 28.94 -13.65 5.20
N VAL A 352 27.77 -13.04 4.99
CA VAL A 352 27.16 -12.94 3.65
C VAL A 352 28.10 -12.22 2.70
N LYS A 353 28.59 -11.04 3.10
CA LYS A 353 29.49 -10.23 2.27
C LYS A 353 30.76 -10.99 1.94
N GLN A 354 31.39 -11.64 2.92
CA GLN A 354 32.61 -12.43 2.73
C GLN A 354 32.39 -13.56 1.73
N ARG A 355 31.36 -14.40 1.92
CA ARG A 355 31.08 -15.52 1.01
C ARG A 355 30.72 -15.07 -0.40
N LEU A 356 30.00 -13.96 -0.52
CA LEU A 356 29.66 -13.40 -1.82
C LEU A 356 30.91 -12.93 -2.56
N VAL A 357 31.86 -12.28 -1.88
CA VAL A 357 33.15 -11.89 -2.46
C VAL A 357 33.95 -13.12 -2.90
N ASP A 358 34.06 -14.12 -2.01
CA ASP A 358 34.77 -15.39 -2.31
C ASP A 358 34.16 -16.13 -3.53
N ALA A 359 32.83 -16.10 -3.68
CA ALA A 359 32.12 -16.70 -4.81
C ALA A 359 32.29 -15.92 -6.12
N LEU A 360 32.42 -14.59 -6.03
CA LEU A 360 32.72 -13.73 -7.19
C LEU A 360 34.17 -13.87 -7.65
N ASP A 361 35.12 -14.13 -6.74
CA ASP A 361 36.54 -14.35 -7.09
C ASP A 361 36.79 -15.74 -7.72
N ASN A 362 36.00 -16.74 -7.33
CA ASN A 362 36.17 -18.11 -7.80
C ASN A 362 35.20 -18.47 -8.93
N HIS A 363 35.67 -18.40 -10.18
CA HIS A 363 34.87 -18.79 -11.35
C HIS A 363 34.44 -20.27 -11.34
N ALA A 364 35.18 -21.14 -10.65
CA ALA A 364 34.84 -22.56 -10.46
C ALA A 364 33.94 -22.83 -9.22
N SER A 365 33.61 -21.81 -8.42
CA SER A 365 32.85 -21.98 -7.17
C SER A 365 31.36 -22.25 -7.38
N ASN A 366 30.75 -22.82 -6.35
CA ASN A 366 29.35 -23.22 -6.23
C ASN A 366 28.40 -22.07 -6.61
N ALA A 367 27.60 -22.28 -7.67
CA ALA A 367 26.50 -21.40 -8.07
C ALA A 367 25.54 -21.01 -6.92
N ASN A 368 25.50 -21.85 -5.87
CA ASN A 368 24.72 -21.65 -4.66
C ASN A 368 25.08 -20.38 -3.87
N GLU A 369 26.36 -20.02 -3.77
CA GLU A 369 26.77 -18.84 -2.97
C GLU A 369 26.46 -17.53 -3.70
N LEU A 370 26.37 -17.57 -5.04
CA LEU A 370 25.89 -16.45 -5.84
C LEU A 370 24.38 -16.19 -5.68
N GLU A 371 23.60 -17.14 -5.13
CA GLU A 371 22.20 -16.90 -4.75
C GLU A 371 22.08 -15.81 -3.66
N LEU A 372 23.17 -15.54 -2.90
CA LEU A 372 23.22 -14.47 -1.90
C LEU A 372 23.24 -13.06 -2.52
N ALA A 373 23.61 -12.94 -3.79
CA ALA A 373 23.86 -11.65 -4.44
C ALA A 373 22.62 -10.74 -4.46
N VAL A 374 21.50 -11.26 -4.99
CA VAL A 374 20.25 -10.49 -5.12
C VAL A 374 19.69 -10.09 -3.75
N PRO A 375 19.54 -11.01 -2.76
CA PRO A 375 19.11 -10.64 -1.41
C PRO A 375 20.04 -9.65 -0.71
N TRP A 376 21.36 -9.76 -0.90
CA TRP A 376 22.32 -8.83 -0.31
C TRP A 376 22.17 -7.42 -0.89
N ILE A 377 22.08 -7.27 -2.21
CA ILE A 377 21.79 -5.97 -2.87
C ILE A 377 20.47 -5.38 -2.34
N VAL A 378 19.44 -6.22 -2.19
CA VAL A 378 18.15 -5.80 -1.63
C VAL A 378 18.29 -5.30 -0.18
N GLY A 379 19.17 -5.92 0.61
CA GLY A 379 19.46 -5.58 2.00
C GLY A 379 20.13 -4.22 2.18
N LEU A 380 20.89 -3.73 1.19
CA LEU A 380 21.46 -2.37 1.19
C LEU A 380 20.37 -1.27 1.20
N GLY A 381 19.14 -1.62 0.82
CA GLY A 381 17.98 -0.73 0.88
C GLY A 381 17.99 0.37 -0.18
N PHE A 382 17.44 1.54 0.17
CA PHE A 382 17.40 2.74 -0.69
C PHE A 382 18.57 3.70 -0.41
N GLN A 383 19.57 3.27 0.35
CA GLN A 383 20.71 4.11 0.70
C GLN A 383 21.75 4.05 -0.41
N THR A 384 22.52 5.14 -0.58
CA THR A 384 23.69 5.12 -1.45
C THR A 384 24.69 4.13 -0.87
N PRO A 385 25.13 3.12 -1.64
CA PRO A 385 26.09 2.13 -1.15
C PRO A 385 27.43 2.81 -0.84
N SER A 386 28.16 2.26 0.14
CA SER A 386 29.55 2.64 0.38
C SER A 386 30.41 2.35 -0.86
N ASP A 387 31.59 2.96 -1.01
CA ASP A 387 32.44 2.71 -2.18
C ASP A 387 32.81 1.23 -2.33
N GLU A 388 33.05 0.55 -1.21
CA GLU A 388 33.33 -0.89 -1.15
C GLU A 388 32.11 -1.71 -1.59
N ASP A 389 30.91 -1.42 -1.04
CA ASP A 389 29.70 -2.14 -1.42
C ASP A 389 29.32 -1.86 -2.87
N ALA A 390 29.52 -0.64 -3.35
CA ALA A 390 29.25 -0.24 -4.71
C ALA A 390 30.16 -0.96 -5.71
N GLU A 391 31.38 -1.33 -5.31
CA GLU A 391 32.28 -2.15 -6.11
C GLU A 391 31.81 -3.61 -6.16
N ILE A 392 31.37 -4.16 -5.04
CA ILE A 392 30.77 -5.51 -5.00
C ILE A 392 29.50 -5.58 -5.86
N VAL A 393 28.62 -4.57 -5.77
CA VAL A 393 27.42 -4.48 -6.64
C VAL A 393 27.83 -4.44 -8.11
N HIS A 394 28.88 -3.69 -8.47
CA HIS A 394 29.38 -3.64 -9.83
C HIS A 394 29.85 -5.01 -10.33
N ARG A 395 30.62 -5.74 -9.50
CA ARG A 395 31.06 -7.11 -9.80
C ARG A 395 29.89 -8.08 -9.96
N ILE A 396 28.87 -8.00 -9.11
CA ILE A 396 27.64 -8.80 -9.24
C ILE A 396 26.93 -8.51 -10.56
N VAL A 397 26.80 -7.23 -10.93
CA VAL A 397 26.19 -6.86 -12.21
C VAL A 397 27.04 -7.32 -13.39
N ALA A 398 28.37 -7.38 -13.28
CA ALA A 398 29.22 -7.93 -14.34
C ALA A 398 29.11 -9.47 -14.47
N ASP A 399 28.78 -10.18 -13.39
CA ASP A 399 28.75 -11.65 -13.39
C ASP A 399 27.43 -12.23 -13.94
N LEU A 400 27.49 -12.73 -15.17
CA LEU A 400 26.36 -13.35 -15.87
C LEU A 400 25.79 -14.61 -15.20
N ARG A 401 26.49 -15.21 -14.23
CA ARG A 401 25.98 -16.35 -13.44
C ARG A 401 24.87 -15.90 -12.48
N VAL A 402 24.84 -14.62 -12.11
CA VAL A 402 23.80 -14.05 -11.25
C VAL A 402 22.61 -13.60 -12.11
N SER A 403 21.46 -14.25 -11.94
CA SER A 403 20.20 -13.89 -12.61
C SER A 403 19.37 -12.86 -11.81
N ASN A 404 18.39 -12.21 -12.45
CA ASN A 404 17.37 -11.35 -11.82
C ASN A 404 17.93 -10.17 -11.01
N VAL A 405 19.05 -9.60 -11.45
CA VAL A 405 19.74 -8.51 -10.74
C VAL A 405 19.02 -7.18 -10.93
N GLY A 406 18.29 -6.96 -12.01
CA GLY A 406 17.68 -5.67 -12.33
C GLY A 406 16.66 -5.22 -11.29
N LYS A 407 15.82 -6.13 -10.78
CA LYS A 407 14.88 -5.80 -9.69
C LYS A 407 15.58 -5.34 -8.41
N ALA A 408 16.70 -5.96 -8.05
CA ALA A 408 17.48 -5.57 -6.88
C ALA A 408 18.20 -4.23 -7.12
N LEU A 409 18.82 -4.09 -8.29
CA LEU A 409 19.51 -2.87 -8.70
C LEU A 409 18.57 -1.65 -8.74
N ARG A 410 17.30 -1.84 -9.10
CA ARG A 410 16.25 -0.81 -9.07
C ARG A 410 16.02 -0.18 -7.69
N ARG A 411 16.34 -0.88 -6.60
CA ARG A 411 16.23 -0.30 -5.25
C ARG A 411 17.35 0.72 -4.97
N ILE A 412 18.56 0.43 -5.44
CA ILE A 412 19.74 1.26 -5.20
C ILE A 412 19.85 2.39 -6.26
N TYR A 413 19.55 2.06 -7.52
CA TYR A 413 19.67 2.95 -8.67
C TYR A 413 18.32 3.12 -9.40
N PRO A 414 17.29 3.69 -8.75
CA PRO A 414 15.95 3.76 -9.35
C PRO A 414 15.88 4.64 -10.61
N LYS A 415 16.83 5.57 -10.79
CA LYS A 415 16.81 6.56 -11.87
C LYS A 415 18.10 6.60 -12.68
N THR A 416 19.24 6.67 -12.03
CA THR A 416 20.56 6.84 -12.66
C THR A 416 21.55 5.86 -12.04
N ILE A 417 22.59 5.49 -12.79
CA ILE A 417 23.64 4.58 -12.36
C ILE A 417 25.02 5.13 -12.78
N PRO A 418 26.11 4.89 -12.03
CA PRO A 418 27.43 5.36 -12.42
C PRO A 418 27.89 4.82 -13.79
N PRO A 419 28.64 5.62 -14.59
CA PRO A 419 29.10 5.21 -15.93
C PRO A 419 29.93 3.93 -15.97
N ARG A 420 30.61 3.56 -14.87
CA ARG A 420 31.41 2.32 -14.79
C ARG A 420 30.60 1.06 -15.09
N TYR A 421 29.28 1.09 -14.88
CA TYR A 421 28.37 -0.03 -15.18
C TYR A 421 28.08 -0.21 -16.69
N ARG A 422 28.53 0.71 -17.56
CA ARG A 422 28.22 0.73 -19.00
C ARG A 422 28.45 -0.62 -19.66
N SER A 423 29.67 -1.16 -19.58
CA SER A 423 30.03 -2.44 -20.20
C SER A 423 29.22 -3.60 -19.63
N SER A 424 29.16 -3.72 -18.31
CA SER A 424 28.43 -4.78 -17.62
C SER A 424 26.94 -4.84 -17.99
N LEU A 425 26.29 -3.68 -18.12
CA LEU A 425 24.88 -3.60 -18.55
C LEU A 425 24.71 -3.96 -20.02
N VAL A 426 25.62 -3.53 -20.90
CA VAL A 426 25.64 -3.91 -22.33
C VAL A 426 25.78 -5.42 -22.47
N THR A 427 26.74 -6.03 -21.77
CA THR A 427 26.94 -7.49 -21.76
C THR A 427 25.66 -8.21 -21.33
N ARG A 428 24.98 -7.73 -20.27
CA ARG A 428 23.71 -8.32 -19.81
C ARG A 428 22.58 -8.20 -20.83
N ILE A 429 22.45 -7.07 -21.52
CA ILE A 429 21.38 -6.89 -22.53
C ILE A 429 21.53 -7.91 -23.66
N ILE A 430 22.76 -8.24 -24.03
CA ILE A 430 23.04 -9.18 -25.12
C ILE A 430 22.98 -10.63 -24.66
N ALA A 431 23.28 -10.91 -23.38
CA ALA A 431 23.23 -12.25 -22.82
C ALA A 431 21.82 -12.86 -22.94
N GLN A 432 21.74 -14.06 -23.53
CA GLN A 432 20.45 -14.73 -23.80
C GLN A 432 19.70 -15.13 -22.52
N GLN A 433 20.43 -15.35 -21.43
CA GLN A 433 19.88 -15.72 -20.12
C GLN A 433 19.27 -14.54 -19.34
N THR A 434 19.43 -13.30 -19.81
CA THR A 434 18.82 -12.13 -19.17
C THR A 434 17.37 -12.01 -19.57
N ASP A 435 16.46 -11.94 -18.59
CA ASP A 435 15.03 -11.81 -18.85
C ASP A 435 14.69 -10.43 -19.46
N ALA A 436 13.53 -10.35 -20.12
CA ALA A 436 13.12 -9.15 -20.83
C ALA A 436 12.88 -7.93 -19.91
N GLU A 437 12.43 -8.13 -18.66
CA GLU A 437 12.19 -7.02 -17.74
C GLU A 437 13.53 -6.39 -17.30
N ASP A 438 14.51 -7.22 -16.95
CA ASP A 438 15.85 -6.78 -16.61
C ASP A 438 16.52 -6.07 -17.80
N ARG A 439 16.42 -6.61 -19.02
CA ARG A 439 16.96 -5.95 -20.24
C ARG A 439 16.37 -4.56 -20.46
N THR A 440 15.04 -4.43 -20.38
CA THR A 440 14.35 -3.14 -20.53
C THR A 440 14.82 -2.15 -19.47
N TYR A 441 14.98 -2.61 -18.23
CA TYR A 441 15.43 -1.78 -17.13
C TYR A 441 16.90 -1.34 -17.32
N PHE A 442 17.80 -2.25 -17.71
CA PHE A 442 19.20 -1.94 -18.00
C PHE A 442 19.35 -0.94 -19.15
N ALA A 443 18.60 -1.13 -20.24
CA ALA A 443 18.55 -0.17 -21.34
C ALA A 443 18.11 1.22 -20.84
N SER A 444 17.08 1.28 -19.98
CA SER A 444 16.62 2.56 -19.41
C SER A 444 17.63 3.27 -18.51
N LEU A 445 18.56 2.52 -17.88
CA LEU A 445 19.65 3.11 -17.10
C LEU A 445 20.73 3.68 -18.02
N LEU A 446 21.08 2.94 -19.08
CA LEU A 446 22.07 3.36 -20.08
C LEU A 446 21.64 4.65 -20.80
N SER A 447 20.35 4.80 -21.13
CA SER A 447 19.86 6.03 -21.80
C SER A 447 20.03 7.29 -20.95
N LYS A 448 20.04 7.13 -19.62
CA LYS A 448 20.12 8.23 -18.63
C LYS A 448 21.54 8.51 -18.14
N MET A 449 22.55 7.87 -18.73
CA MET A 449 23.94 8.19 -18.40
C MET A 449 24.30 9.62 -18.86
N PRO A 450 25.30 10.27 -18.25
CA PRO A 450 25.72 11.64 -18.62
C PRO A 450 26.06 11.75 -20.11
N ALA A 451 25.84 12.92 -20.73
CA ALA A 451 26.20 13.18 -22.12
C ALA A 451 27.66 12.81 -22.44
N GLY A 452 27.91 12.29 -23.64
CA GLY A 452 29.26 11.88 -24.07
C GLY A 452 29.69 10.50 -23.56
N THR A 453 28.92 9.84 -22.69
CA THR A 453 29.23 8.48 -22.22
C THR A 453 29.40 7.50 -23.39
N PHE A 454 28.68 7.67 -24.50
CA PHE A 454 28.75 6.82 -25.70
C PHE A 454 29.41 7.51 -26.90
N ALA A 455 30.29 8.50 -26.66
CA ALA A 455 31.02 9.17 -27.75
C ALA A 455 31.92 8.19 -28.53
N GLU A 456 32.36 7.12 -27.87
CA GLU A 456 33.05 5.98 -28.49
C GLU A 456 32.21 4.72 -28.28
N MET A 457 31.34 4.41 -29.25
CA MET A 457 30.52 3.20 -29.19
C MET A 457 31.33 1.94 -29.51
N THR A 458 31.18 0.93 -28.68
CA THR A 458 31.81 -0.39 -28.84
C THR A 458 31.05 -1.25 -29.86
N ALA A 459 31.70 -2.30 -30.36
CA ALA A 459 31.07 -3.25 -31.28
C ALA A 459 29.83 -3.93 -30.67
N GLU A 460 29.82 -4.18 -29.36
CA GLU A 460 28.69 -4.77 -28.66
C GLU A 460 27.47 -3.85 -28.60
N GLU A 461 27.68 -2.56 -28.42
CA GLU A 461 26.60 -1.56 -28.42
C GLU A 461 26.02 -1.37 -29.81
N TRP A 462 26.87 -1.38 -30.84
CA TRP A 462 26.43 -1.42 -32.24
C TRP A 462 25.62 -2.69 -32.54
N ARG A 463 26.00 -3.84 -31.96
CA ARG A 463 25.23 -5.08 -32.09
C ARG A 463 23.81 -4.92 -31.52
N ILE A 464 23.64 -4.27 -30.38
CA ILE A 464 22.30 -4.04 -29.80
C ILE A 464 21.41 -3.20 -30.73
N ILE A 465 21.98 -2.17 -31.37
CA ILE A 465 21.24 -1.33 -32.33
C ILE A 465 20.81 -2.12 -33.56
N ASN A 466 21.71 -2.95 -34.09
CA ASN A 466 21.53 -3.63 -35.37
C ASN A 466 20.77 -4.96 -35.27
N ASP A 467 20.75 -5.61 -34.11
CA ASP A 467 20.07 -6.90 -33.90
C ASP A 467 18.54 -6.74 -33.88
N PRO A 468 17.79 -7.38 -34.81
CA PRO A 468 16.34 -7.36 -34.82
C PRO A 468 15.68 -7.87 -33.53
N MET A 469 16.31 -8.81 -32.83
CA MET A 469 15.79 -9.41 -31.59
C MET A 469 15.91 -8.48 -30.38
N LEU A 470 16.84 -7.53 -30.41
CA LEU A 470 17.08 -6.55 -29.34
C LEU A 470 16.43 -5.18 -29.61
N ARG A 471 15.60 -5.06 -30.66
CA ARG A 471 14.94 -3.79 -31.05
C ARG A 471 14.08 -3.16 -29.95
N GLY A 472 13.52 -3.97 -29.04
CA GLY A 472 12.78 -3.47 -27.88
C GLY A 472 13.68 -2.72 -26.89
N ASP A 473 14.92 -3.17 -26.75
CA ASP A 473 15.92 -2.67 -25.80
C ASP A 473 16.87 -1.63 -26.44
N SER A 474 16.92 -1.57 -27.78
CA SER A 474 17.80 -0.67 -28.52
C SER A 474 17.40 0.80 -28.46
N ALA A 475 16.17 1.12 -28.07
CA ALA A 475 15.67 2.49 -27.96
C ALA A 475 16.58 3.39 -27.11
N ALA A 476 17.19 2.85 -26.06
CA ALA A 476 18.16 3.57 -25.25
C ALA A 476 19.41 3.95 -26.05
N PHE A 477 19.98 3.00 -26.78
CA PHE A 477 21.19 3.19 -27.57
C PHE A 477 20.97 4.10 -28.78
N ILE A 478 19.79 4.03 -29.40
CA ILE A 478 19.41 4.92 -30.52
C ILE A 478 19.43 6.37 -30.07
N GLU A 479 18.92 6.67 -28.87
CA GLU A 479 18.99 8.01 -28.29
C GLU A 479 20.44 8.45 -28.03
N ARG A 480 21.31 7.51 -27.62
CA ARG A 480 22.73 7.75 -27.34
C ARG A 480 23.62 7.89 -28.56
N LEU A 481 23.15 7.59 -29.77
CA LEU A 481 23.84 7.95 -31.01
C LEU A 481 24.10 9.47 -31.09
N ALA A 482 23.34 10.27 -30.34
CA ALA A 482 23.60 11.70 -30.19
C ALA A 482 24.96 12.04 -29.57
N ASP A 483 25.55 11.14 -28.77
CA ASP A 483 26.87 11.37 -28.16
C ASP A 483 28.00 11.33 -29.19
N LEU A 484 27.76 10.75 -30.37
CA LEU A 484 28.71 10.77 -31.50
C LEU A 484 28.80 12.16 -32.16
N GLY A 485 27.94 13.11 -31.77
CA GLY A 485 27.80 14.40 -32.44
C GLY A 485 27.28 14.25 -33.88
N LYS A 486 27.74 15.13 -34.78
CA LYS A 486 27.34 15.12 -36.20
C LYS A 486 27.43 13.74 -36.88
N PRO A 487 28.48 12.92 -36.69
CA PRO A 487 28.53 11.54 -37.19
C PRO A 487 27.33 10.65 -36.81
N GLY A 488 26.67 10.89 -35.69
CA GLY A 488 25.50 10.12 -35.23
C GLY A 488 24.21 10.38 -36.02
N VAL A 489 24.15 11.45 -36.81
CA VAL A 489 22.93 11.84 -37.56
C VAL A 489 22.53 10.79 -38.60
N GLN A 490 23.48 10.30 -39.40
CA GLN A 490 23.17 9.35 -40.48
C GLN A 490 22.63 8.01 -39.96
N PRO A 491 23.26 7.35 -38.97
CA PRO A 491 22.71 6.15 -38.34
C PRO A 491 21.30 6.34 -37.79
N ILE A 492 21.02 7.47 -37.12
CA ILE A 492 19.67 7.78 -36.61
C ILE A 492 18.65 7.87 -37.75
N LEU A 493 19.00 8.49 -38.88
CA LEU A 493 18.12 8.61 -40.04
C LEU A 493 17.86 7.27 -40.73
N GLU A 494 18.88 6.42 -40.84
CA GLU A 494 18.74 5.06 -41.39
C GLU A 494 17.77 4.21 -40.54
N ILE A 495 17.92 4.27 -39.21
CA ILE A 495 17.03 3.59 -38.28
C ILE A 495 15.59 4.12 -38.42
N LEU A 496 15.41 5.43 -38.55
CA LEU A 496 14.11 6.04 -38.77
C LEU A 496 13.47 5.53 -40.08
N ARG A 497 14.19 5.60 -41.20
CA ARG A 497 13.72 5.12 -42.52
C ARG A 497 13.33 3.65 -42.47
N HIS A 498 14.21 2.82 -41.94
CA HIS A 498 13.98 1.38 -41.80
C HIS A 498 12.74 1.09 -40.94
N SER A 499 12.59 1.78 -39.80
CA SER A 499 11.44 1.58 -38.92
C SER A 499 10.11 1.97 -39.58
N VAL A 500 10.10 3.06 -40.36
CA VAL A 500 8.92 3.52 -41.11
C VAL A 500 8.57 2.58 -42.24
N GLN A 501 9.56 2.02 -42.93
CA GLN A 501 9.36 1.13 -44.08
C GLN A 501 8.98 -0.31 -43.68
N THR A 502 9.57 -0.84 -42.60
CA THR A 502 9.47 -2.28 -42.29
C THR A 502 8.51 -2.61 -41.14
N ILE A 503 8.16 -1.65 -40.29
CA ILE A 503 7.28 -1.88 -39.13
C ILE A 503 5.95 -1.14 -39.37
N PRO A 504 4.90 -1.79 -39.89
CA PRO A 504 3.66 -1.10 -40.26
C PRO A 504 2.88 -0.61 -39.02
N GLU A 505 2.87 -1.39 -37.93
CA GLU A 505 2.04 -1.09 -36.76
C GLU A 505 2.69 -0.04 -35.85
N TRP A 506 1.96 1.05 -35.58
CA TRP A 506 2.45 2.15 -34.75
C TRP A 506 2.91 1.70 -33.36
N HIS A 507 2.18 0.81 -32.69
CA HIS A 507 2.49 0.41 -31.32
C HIS A 507 3.85 -0.29 -31.20
N LYS A 508 4.28 -1.04 -32.23
CA LYS A 508 5.61 -1.66 -32.30
C LYS A 508 6.69 -0.65 -32.69
N ARG A 509 6.38 0.25 -33.63
CA ARG A 509 7.31 1.28 -34.15
C ARG A 509 7.57 2.41 -33.15
N ARG A 510 6.61 2.71 -32.27
CA ARG A 510 6.59 3.90 -31.39
C ARG A 510 7.86 4.06 -30.57
N GLN A 511 8.39 3.00 -29.97
CA GLN A 511 9.56 3.10 -29.10
C GLN A 511 10.81 3.57 -29.86
N VAL A 512 11.05 3.01 -31.05
CA VAL A 512 12.16 3.38 -31.94
C VAL A 512 12.00 4.84 -32.40
N VAL A 513 10.82 5.23 -32.87
CA VAL A 513 10.55 6.59 -33.34
C VAL A 513 10.73 7.64 -32.22
N LEU A 514 10.30 7.32 -31.00
CA LEU A 514 10.51 8.22 -29.85
C LEU A 514 11.98 8.31 -29.45
N ALA A 515 12.74 7.22 -29.55
CA ALA A 515 14.18 7.24 -29.32
C ALA A 515 14.92 8.10 -30.35
N VAL A 516 14.60 7.95 -31.64
CA VAL A 516 15.09 8.82 -32.72
C VAL A 516 14.77 10.28 -32.43
N CYS A 517 13.51 10.58 -32.07
CA CYS A 517 13.09 11.95 -31.73
C CYS A 517 13.92 12.55 -30.59
N ARG A 518 14.20 11.77 -29.54
CA ARG A 518 15.02 12.21 -28.41
C ARG A 518 16.49 12.38 -28.80
N GLY A 519 17.06 11.44 -29.57
CA GLY A 519 18.44 11.53 -30.08
C GLY A 519 18.66 12.78 -30.94
N LEU A 520 17.76 13.06 -31.89
CA LEU A 520 17.82 14.27 -32.72
C LEU A 520 17.65 15.56 -31.89
N ALA A 521 16.77 15.57 -30.89
CA ALA A 521 16.61 16.72 -30.00
C ALA A 521 17.86 16.96 -29.13
N ARG A 522 18.55 15.88 -28.74
CA ARG A 522 19.79 15.91 -27.94
C ARG A 522 20.96 16.43 -28.76
N LEU A 523 21.11 16.00 -30.02
CA LEU A 523 22.08 16.53 -30.98
C LEU A 523 21.91 18.04 -31.20
N GLY A 524 20.67 18.54 -31.12
CA GLY A 524 20.40 19.96 -31.32
C GLY A 524 20.81 20.41 -32.73
N PRO A 525 21.53 21.55 -32.89
CA PRO A 525 21.89 22.08 -34.21
C PRO A 525 22.65 21.12 -35.13
N ASP A 526 23.43 20.19 -34.57
CA ASP A 526 24.19 19.21 -35.35
C ASP A 526 23.29 18.26 -36.15
N ALA A 527 22.04 18.08 -35.71
CA ALA A 527 21.03 17.32 -36.42
C ALA A 527 20.26 18.12 -37.48
N GLY A 528 20.70 19.33 -37.84
CA GLY A 528 20.05 20.16 -38.86
C GLY A 528 19.86 19.45 -40.22
N GLU A 529 20.79 18.58 -40.61
CA GLU A 529 20.71 17.78 -41.86
C GLU A 529 19.55 16.76 -41.86
N ALA A 530 19.01 16.41 -40.68
CA ALA A 530 17.85 15.52 -40.54
C ALA A 530 16.51 16.22 -40.83
N LEU A 531 16.46 17.55 -40.78
CA LEU A 531 15.22 18.33 -40.86
C LEU A 531 14.36 18.02 -42.11
N PRO A 532 14.91 17.97 -43.33
CA PRO A 532 14.10 17.71 -44.53
C PRO A 532 13.38 16.36 -44.46
N LEU A 533 14.06 15.31 -43.99
CA LEU A 533 13.45 13.99 -43.85
C LEU A 533 12.34 14.01 -42.78
N VAL A 534 12.63 14.56 -41.60
CA VAL A 534 11.67 14.61 -40.49
C VAL A 534 10.43 15.41 -40.87
N GLN A 535 10.59 16.57 -41.52
CA GLN A 535 9.47 17.38 -42.01
C GLN A 535 8.63 16.63 -43.06
N SER A 536 9.28 15.99 -44.04
CA SER A 536 8.58 15.21 -45.07
C SER A 536 7.75 14.04 -44.50
N TYR A 537 8.18 13.42 -43.40
CA TYR A 537 7.39 12.41 -42.70
C TYR A 537 6.29 13.05 -41.85
N PHE A 538 6.57 14.15 -41.16
CA PHE A 538 5.62 14.82 -40.29
C PHE A 538 4.40 15.37 -41.04
N GLU A 539 4.59 15.85 -42.27
CA GLU A 539 3.56 16.49 -43.09
C GLU A 539 2.66 15.50 -43.84
N GLN A 540 2.97 14.19 -43.81
CA GLN A 540 2.13 13.19 -44.46
C GLN A 540 0.75 13.11 -43.81
N LYS A 541 -0.29 12.96 -44.64
CA LYS A 541 -1.70 12.80 -44.18
C LYS A 541 -1.85 11.65 -43.18
N ARG A 542 -1.05 10.59 -43.33
CA ARG A 542 -0.88 9.50 -42.36
C ARG A 542 0.56 9.54 -41.84
N CYS A 543 0.85 10.47 -40.94
CA CYS A 543 2.19 10.67 -40.38
C CYS A 543 2.74 9.36 -39.77
N PRO A 544 3.85 8.82 -40.30
CA PRO A 544 4.40 7.56 -39.81
C PRO A 544 5.15 7.72 -38.48
N ILE A 545 5.48 8.95 -38.07
CA ILE A 545 6.28 9.28 -36.89
C ILE A 545 5.47 9.84 -35.72
N THR A 546 4.14 9.99 -35.84
CA THR A 546 3.26 10.45 -34.75
C THR A 546 1.92 9.73 -34.76
N ASN A 547 1.32 9.46 -33.60
CA ASN A 547 -0.07 9.00 -33.48
C ASN A 547 -0.89 9.76 -32.42
N SER A 548 -0.28 10.72 -31.73
CA SER A 548 -0.95 11.52 -30.71
C SER A 548 -0.48 12.97 -30.74
N ALA A 549 -1.27 13.86 -30.12
CA ALA A 549 -0.89 15.27 -29.96
C ALA A 549 0.41 15.44 -29.14
N ASN A 550 0.69 14.51 -28.22
CA ASN A 550 1.92 14.53 -27.42
C ASN A 550 3.14 14.14 -28.25
N ASP A 551 3.04 13.11 -29.10
CA ASP A 551 4.13 12.73 -30.02
C ASP A 551 4.41 13.87 -31.00
N ALA A 552 3.35 14.49 -31.53
CA ALA A 552 3.47 15.62 -32.44
C ALA A 552 4.08 16.86 -31.77
N LEU A 553 3.89 17.05 -30.45
CA LEU A 553 4.57 18.09 -29.70
C LEU A 553 6.05 17.78 -29.51
N ALA A 554 6.40 16.53 -29.15
CA ALA A 554 7.79 16.10 -28.97
C ALA A 554 8.62 16.31 -30.25
N TRP A 555 8.08 15.91 -31.41
CA TRP A 555 8.74 16.13 -32.70
C TRP A 555 8.89 17.61 -33.07
N ARG A 556 7.95 18.48 -32.70
CA ARG A 556 8.10 19.94 -32.89
C ARG A 556 9.20 20.52 -32.02
N ILE A 557 9.33 20.05 -30.78
CA ILE A 557 10.44 20.44 -29.90
C ILE A 557 11.76 19.96 -30.49
N ALA A 558 11.83 18.72 -30.98
CA ALA A 558 13.01 18.19 -31.66
C ALA A 558 13.38 19.01 -32.90
N MET A 559 12.43 19.33 -33.79
CA MET A 559 12.67 20.19 -34.96
C MET A 559 13.18 21.58 -34.59
N ALA A 560 12.61 22.20 -33.56
CA ALA A 560 13.10 23.48 -33.07
C ALA A 560 14.54 23.38 -32.52
N ARG A 561 14.87 22.30 -31.80
CA ARG A 561 16.23 22.02 -31.32
C ARG A 561 17.22 21.78 -32.45
N MET A 562 16.79 21.16 -33.55
CA MET A 562 17.58 20.96 -34.78
C MET A 562 17.85 22.26 -35.57
N GLY A 563 17.30 23.39 -35.13
CA GLY A 563 17.51 24.70 -35.76
C GLY A 563 16.36 25.19 -36.64
N LEU A 564 15.22 24.49 -36.68
CA LEU A 564 14.03 25.00 -37.37
C LEU A 564 13.40 26.16 -36.57
N PRO A 565 13.23 27.36 -37.15
CA PRO A 565 12.56 28.47 -36.46
C PRO A 565 11.17 28.08 -35.97
N ILE A 566 10.80 28.49 -34.76
CA ILE A 566 9.50 28.14 -34.12
C ILE A 566 8.33 28.62 -34.99
N GLU A 567 8.52 29.71 -35.72
CA GLU A 567 7.56 30.32 -36.64
C GLU A 567 7.25 29.40 -37.82
N LYS A 568 8.23 28.56 -38.23
CA LYS A 568 8.16 27.63 -39.37
C LYS A 568 7.74 26.21 -38.97
N LEU A 569 7.35 25.97 -37.72
CA LEU A 569 6.95 24.63 -37.27
C LEU A 569 5.65 24.16 -37.96
N PRO A 570 5.60 22.90 -38.44
CA PRO A 570 4.43 22.36 -39.12
C PRO A 570 3.25 22.20 -38.17
N HIS A 571 2.06 22.59 -38.63
CA HIS A 571 0.80 22.51 -37.90
C HIS A 571 -0.34 22.13 -38.86
N PRO A 572 -1.41 21.47 -38.37
CA PRO A 572 -2.55 21.15 -39.20
C PRO A 572 -3.16 22.41 -39.80
N SER A 573 -3.51 22.37 -41.09
CA SER A 573 -4.17 23.49 -41.79
C SER A 573 -5.53 23.86 -41.19
N SER A 574 -6.15 22.96 -40.43
CA SER A 574 -7.40 23.19 -39.72
C SER A 574 -7.26 24.02 -38.44
N TRP A 575 -6.03 24.29 -37.97
CA TRP A 575 -5.81 25.04 -36.74
C TRP A 575 -6.01 26.55 -36.95
N LYS A 576 -6.74 27.17 -36.01
CA LYS A 576 -6.91 28.62 -35.95
C LYS A 576 -5.71 29.29 -35.26
N GLU A 577 -5.50 30.57 -35.53
CA GLU A 577 -4.40 31.38 -34.99
C GLU A 577 -4.18 31.22 -33.47
N PRO A 578 -5.21 31.23 -32.60
CA PRO A 578 -5.01 31.07 -31.16
C PRO A 578 -4.38 29.72 -30.77
N ALA A 579 -4.72 28.64 -31.51
CA ALA A 579 -4.17 27.31 -31.26
C ALA A 579 -2.70 27.22 -31.72
N ILE A 580 -2.36 27.86 -32.84
CA ILE A 580 -1.00 27.96 -33.37
C ILE A 580 -0.12 28.71 -32.37
N THR A 581 -0.55 29.87 -31.89
CA THR A 581 0.17 30.68 -30.88
C THR A 581 0.35 29.93 -29.56
N LYS A 582 -0.67 29.20 -29.09
CA LYS A 582 -0.57 28.35 -27.90
C LYS A 582 0.45 27.21 -28.08
N MET A 583 0.49 26.60 -29.27
CA MET A 583 1.47 25.56 -29.57
C MET A 583 2.90 26.14 -29.62
N LYS A 584 3.11 27.24 -30.35
CA LYS A 584 4.42 27.91 -30.47
C LYS A 584 4.97 28.32 -29.11
N SER A 585 4.14 28.93 -28.25
CA SER A 585 4.54 29.31 -26.87
C SER A 585 4.87 28.09 -26.01
N ARG A 586 4.14 26.97 -26.16
CA ARG A 586 4.45 25.72 -25.45
C ARG A 586 5.77 25.11 -25.90
N VAL A 587 6.06 25.11 -27.21
CA VAL A 587 7.34 24.63 -27.76
C VAL A 587 8.48 25.52 -27.28
N SER A 588 8.37 26.85 -27.42
CA SER A 588 9.36 27.82 -26.96
C SER A 588 9.72 27.61 -25.48
N ARG A 589 8.72 27.50 -24.60
CA ARG A 589 8.93 27.23 -23.16
C ARG A 589 9.66 25.92 -22.90
N ARG A 590 9.36 24.87 -23.68
CA ARG A 590 9.98 23.54 -23.51
C ARG A 590 11.41 23.53 -24.03
N VAL A 591 11.68 24.16 -25.17
CA VAL A 591 13.04 24.32 -25.70
C VAL A 591 13.92 25.12 -24.72
N ALA A 592 13.40 26.19 -24.14
CA ALA A 592 14.13 27.02 -23.17
C ALA A 592 14.46 26.28 -21.85
N LYS A 593 13.67 25.26 -21.50
CA LYS A 593 13.86 24.43 -20.30
C LYS A 593 14.41 23.04 -20.62
N TYR A 594 14.87 22.83 -21.85
CA TYR A 594 15.32 21.52 -22.28
C TYR A 594 16.62 21.18 -21.58
N ASP A 595 16.60 20.06 -20.86
CA ASP A 595 17.77 19.44 -20.28
C ASP A 595 17.95 18.08 -20.99
N PRO A 596 19.07 17.85 -21.69
CA PRO A 596 19.30 16.60 -22.41
C PRO A 596 19.20 15.38 -21.49
N ASP A 597 19.51 15.50 -20.20
CA ASP A 597 19.50 14.40 -19.25
C ASP A 597 18.13 14.22 -18.55
N ALA A 598 17.23 15.21 -18.64
CA ALA A 598 15.85 15.11 -18.15
C ALA A 598 14.84 14.61 -19.20
N GLY A 599 15.22 14.59 -20.48
CA GLY A 599 14.37 14.16 -21.60
C GLY A 599 13.38 15.23 -22.10
N LEU A 600 12.56 14.86 -23.12
CA LEU A 600 11.56 15.74 -23.79
C LEU A 600 10.23 15.89 -23.04
#